data_AF-A0A536JIE5-F1
#
_entry.id   AF-A0A536JIE5-F1
#
_cell.length_a   1.000
_cell.length_b   1.000
_cell.length_c   1.000
_cell.angle_alpha   90.00
_cell.angle_beta   90.00
_cell.angle_gamma   90.00
#
_symmetry.space_group_name_H-M   'P 1'
#
loop_
_entity.id
_entity.type
_entity.pdbx_description
1 polymer ?
#
loop_
_entity_poly.entity_id
_entity_poly.type
_entity_poly.pdbx_seq_one_letter_code
_entity_poly.pdbx_strand_id
1 'polypeptide(L)'
;GRGLPLLVIALINGPIALVAVWRSRPRVARIAVAAQVIFVLWAWAVGQWPYLVPPDLTIADAAAPNATLTALLVVTGIGSLLLLPSLWFLFRVFKSRNPAAIY
;
A
#
# COMPACT_ATOMS: atom_id res chain seq x y z
N GLY A 1 -16.30 -9.85 -9.39
CA GLY A 1 -14.92 -10.40 -9.35
C GLY A 1 -14.46 -10.57 -7.92
N ARG A 2 -13.45 -11.42 -7.68
CA ARG A 2 -12.91 -11.71 -6.33
C ARG A 2 -12.40 -10.48 -5.57
N GLY A 3 -12.06 -9.39 -6.27
CA GLY A 3 -11.59 -8.12 -5.68
C GLY A 3 -12.67 -7.18 -5.16
N LEU A 4 -13.97 -7.42 -5.44
CA LEU A 4 -15.07 -6.57 -4.99
C LEU A 4 -15.10 -6.28 -3.47
N PRO A 5 -14.95 -7.27 -2.56
CA PRO A 5 -14.98 -6.98 -1.13
C PRO A 5 -13.87 -6.02 -0.69
N LEU A 6 -12.67 -6.14 -1.26
CA LEU A 6 -11.55 -5.23 -0.98
C LEU A 6 -11.85 -3.81 -1.47
N LEU A 7 -12.48 -3.70 -2.64
CA LEU A 7 -12.88 -2.41 -3.20
C LEU A 7 -13.96 -1.73 -2.35
N VAL A 8 -14.91 -2.49 -1.80
CA VAL A 8 -15.92 -1.98 -0.87
C VAL A 8 -15.26 -1.45 0.41
N ILE A 9 -14.29 -2.17 0.98
CA ILE A 9 -13.54 -1.69 2.14
C ILE A 9 -12.77 -0.42 1.80
N ALA A 10 -12.15 -0.34 0.62
CA ALA A 10 -11.49 0.88 0.17
C ALA A 10 -12.47 2.07 0.06
N LEU A 11 -13.66 1.84 -0.51
CA LEU A 11 -14.70 2.87 -0.63
C LEU A 11 -15.14 3.41 0.72
N ILE A 12 -15.20 2.57 1.76
CA ILE A 12 -15.58 2.99 3.12
C ILE A 12 -14.48 3.86 3.77
N ASN A 13 -13.21 3.61 3.46
CA ASN A 13 -12.10 4.37 4.03
C ASN A 13 -12.08 5.85 3.60
N GLY A 14 -12.60 6.18 2.42
CA GLY A 14 -12.70 7.57 1.94
C GLY A 14 -13.58 8.47 2.83
N PRO A 15 -14.85 8.10 3.07
CA PRO A 15 -15.72 8.77 4.04
C PRO A 15 -15.11 8.84 5.44
N ILE A 16 -14.45 7.78 5.91
CA ILE A 16 -13.75 7.80 7.21
C ILE A 16 -12.67 8.89 7.22
N ALA A 17 -11.88 9.00 6.15
CA ALA A 17 -10.88 10.05 6.02
C ALA A 17 -11.51 11.45 6.01
N LEU A 18 -12.60 11.65 5.26
CA LEU A 18 -13.32 12.92 5.20
C LEU A 18 -13.88 13.34 6.57
N VAL A 19 -14.56 12.43 7.27
CA VAL A 19 -15.08 12.70 8.63
C VAL A 19 -13.95 12.95 9.62
N ALA A 20 -12.82 12.24 9.48
CA ALA A 20 -11.65 12.45 10.34
C ALA A 20 -11.00 13.83 10.11
N VAL A 21 -10.94 14.31 8.87
CA VAL A 21 -10.48 15.67 8.55
C VAL A 21 -11.44 16.71 9.13
N TRP A 22 -12.75 16.52 8.95
CA TRP A 22 -13.76 17.44 9.47
C TRP A 22 -13.77 17.54 11.01
N ARG A 23 -13.44 16.43 11.69
CA ARG A 23 -13.28 16.38 13.15
C ARG A 23 -11.88 16.78 13.64
N SER A 24 -11.03 17.35 12.78
CA SER A 24 -9.66 17.77 13.11
C SER A 24 -8.79 16.64 13.68
N ARG A 25 -8.96 15.40 13.19
CA ARG A 25 -8.18 14.21 13.59
C ARG A 25 -7.23 13.74 12.47
N PRO A 26 -6.10 14.44 12.22
CA PRO A 26 -5.24 14.18 11.06
C PRO A 26 -4.56 12.81 11.09
N ARG A 27 -4.37 12.19 12.27
CA ARG A 27 -3.81 10.84 12.38
C ARG A 27 -4.75 9.79 11.78
N VAL A 28 -6.04 9.87 12.10
CA VAL A 28 -7.06 8.94 11.61
C VAL A 28 -7.24 9.12 10.10
N ALA A 29 -7.29 10.36 9.62
CA ALA A 29 -7.38 10.66 8.19
C ALA A 29 -6.23 10.03 7.39
N ARG A 30 -4.97 10.17 7.88
CA ARG A 30 -3.79 9.59 7.23
C ARG A 30 -3.85 8.07 7.14
N ILE A 31 -4.24 7.41 8.23
CA ILE A 31 -4.36 5.94 8.26
C ILE A 31 -5.47 5.47 7.30
N ALA A 32 -6.62 6.13 7.32
CA ALA A 32 -7.75 5.80 6.45
C ALA A 32 -7.38 5.93 4.97
N VAL A 33 -6.72 7.02 4.56
CA VAL A 33 -6.26 7.21 3.17
C VAL A 33 -5.20 6.16 2.79
N ALA A 34 -4.25 5.88 3.67
CA ALA A 34 -3.25 4.83 3.41
C ALA A 34 -3.91 3.46 3.21
N ALA A 35 -4.84 3.09 4.09
CA ALA A 35 -5.59 1.85 4.00
C ALA A 35 -6.42 1.79 2.70
N GLN A 36 -7.09 2.89 2.34
CA GLN A 36 -7.84 2.99 1.08
C GLN A 36 -6.96 2.65 -0.13
N VAL A 37 -5.80 3.29 -0.26
CA VAL A 37 -4.89 3.07 -1.39
C VAL A 37 -4.44 1.60 -1.44
N ILE A 38 -4.07 1.02 -0.28
CA ILE A 38 -3.68 -0.39 -0.18
C ILE A 38 -4.80 -1.30 -0.67
N PHE A 39 -6.04 -1.09 -0.20
CA PHE A 39 -7.18 -1.92 -0.57
C PHE A 39 -7.59 -1.79 -2.04
N VAL A 40 -7.49 -0.59 -2.65
CA VAL A 40 -7.73 -0.42 -4.08
C VAL A 40 -6.73 -1.23 -4.91
N LEU A 41 -5.44 -1.14 -4.58
CA LEU A 41 -4.40 -1.90 -5.28
C LEU A 41 -4.60 -3.41 -5.15
N TRP A 42 -4.96 -3.88 -3.94
CA TRP A 42 -5.27 -5.30 -3.71
C TRP A 42 -6.55 -5.76 -4.41
N ALA A 43 -7.59 -4.93 -4.44
CA ALA A 43 -8.82 -5.23 -5.16
C ALA A 43 -8.57 -5.43 -6.66
N TRP A 44 -7.72 -4.59 -7.25
CA TRP A 44 -7.29 -4.74 -8.63
C TRP A 44 -6.51 -6.04 -8.85
N ALA A 45 -5.47 -6.29 -8.05
CA ALA A 45 -4.63 -7.49 -8.19
C ALA A 45 -5.44 -8.80 -8.04
N VAL A 46 -6.32 -8.87 -7.03
CA VAL A 46 -7.21 -10.02 -6.80
C VAL A 46 -8.32 -10.11 -7.86
N GLY A 47 -8.72 -8.97 -8.41
CA GLY A 47 -9.76 -8.87 -9.42
C GLY A 47 -9.40 -9.56 -10.73
N GLN A 48 -8.13 -9.47 -11.16
CA GLN A 48 -7.64 -10.07 -12.39
C GLN A 48 -6.96 -11.44 -12.22
N TRP A 49 -6.76 -11.91 -10.98
CA TRP A 49 -6.17 -13.23 -10.70
C TRP A 49 -6.91 -14.35 -11.45
N PRO A 50 -6.23 -15.25 -12.19
CA PRO A 50 -4.78 -15.53 -12.23
C PRO A 50 -3.99 -14.80 -13.32
N TYR A 51 -4.61 -13.84 -14.00
CA TYR A 51 -4.04 -13.16 -15.16
C TYR A 51 -3.18 -11.97 -14.75
N LEU A 52 -2.05 -11.82 -15.47
CA LEU A 52 -1.24 -10.61 -15.43
C LEU A 52 -1.73 -9.60 -16.47
N VAL A 53 -2.05 -10.07 -17.69
CA VAL A 53 -2.71 -9.29 -18.75
C VAL A 53 -3.85 -10.14 -19.31
N PRO A 54 -5.11 -9.86 -18.94
CA PRO A 54 -6.25 -10.62 -19.43
C PRO A 54 -6.45 -10.44 -20.96
N PRO A 55 -6.93 -11.47 -21.68
CA PRO A 55 -7.14 -12.84 -21.21
C PRO A 55 -5.93 -13.78 -21.43
N ASP A 56 -4.88 -13.31 -22.12
CA ASP A 56 -3.90 -14.22 -22.74
C ASP A 56 -2.67 -14.54 -21.88
N LEU A 57 -2.34 -13.71 -20.90
CA LEU A 57 -1.10 -13.85 -20.13
C LEU A 57 -1.37 -14.08 -18.64
N THR A 58 -1.04 -15.28 -18.15
CA THR A 58 -1.14 -15.63 -16.73
C THR A 58 0.12 -15.29 -15.95
N ILE A 59 0.00 -15.18 -14.62
CA ILE A 59 1.14 -14.95 -13.73
C ILE A 59 2.15 -16.11 -13.81
N ALA A 60 1.68 -17.34 -14.01
CA ALA A 60 2.54 -18.53 -14.13
C ALA A 60 3.30 -18.53 -15.46
N ASP A 61 2.65 -18.14 -16.56
CA ASP A 61 3.29 -18.10 -17.88
C ASP A 61 4.31 -16.96 -18.00
N ALA A 62 4.04 -15.83 -17.31
CA ALA A 62 4.95 -14.69 -17.27
C ALA A 62 6.10 -14.86 -16.26
N ALA A 63 6.15 -15.98 -15.52
CA ALA A 63 7.15 -16.18 -14.48
C ALA A 63 8.56 -16.37 -15.07
N ALA A 64 9.52 -15.62 -14.54
CA ALA A 64 10.94 -15.82 -14.87
C ALA A 64 11.46 -17.16 -14.29
N PRO A 65 12.64 -17.64 -14.74
CA PRO A 65 13.26 -18.83 -14.16
C PRO A 65 13.42 -18.72 -12.62
N ASN A 66 13.26 -19.85 -11.92
CA ASN A 66 13.25 -19.92 -10.46
C ASN A 66 14.47 -19.24 -9.80
N ALA A 67 15.65 -19.35 -10.41
CA ALA A 67 16.87 -18.70 -9.91
C ALA A 67 16.74 -17.17 -9.89
N THR A 68 16.20 -16.59 -10.97
CA THR A 68 15.98 -15.13 -11.08
C THR A 68 14.91 -14.65 -10.11
N LEU A 69 13.80 -15.38 -9.98
CA LEU A 69 12.76 -15.05 -9.00
C LEU A 69 13.28 -15.08 -7.57
N THR A 70 14.07 -16.11 -7.22
CA THR A 70 14.68 -16.22 -5.89
C THR A 70 15.62 -15.04 -5.61
N ALA A 71 16.49 -14.71 -6.56
CA ALA A 71 17.38 -13.55 -6.43
C ALA A 71 16.60 -12.23 -6.27
N LEU A 72 15.55 -12.02 -7.07
CA LEU A 72 14.70 -10.83 -7.00
C LEU A 72 13.99 -10.73 -5.65
N LEU A 73 13.46 -11.84 -5.12
CA LEU A 73 12.82 -11.89 -3.80
C LEU A 73 13.82 -11.56 -2.67
N VAL A 74 15.03 -12.11 -2.72
CA VAL A 74 16.08 -11.84 -1.72
C VAL A 74 16.47 -10.36 -1.75
N VAL A 75 16.77 -9.82 -2.94
CA VAL A 75 17.18 -8.42 -3.10
C VAL A 75 16.05 -7.47 -2.66
N THR A 76 14.81 -7.74 -3.06
CA THR A 76 13.65 -6.93 -2.67
C THR A 76 13.40 -7.01 -1.17
N GLY A 77 13.54 -8.19 -0.57
CA GLY A 77 13.37 -8.40 0.87
C GLY A 77 14.43 -7.66 1.69
N ILE A 78 15.70 -7.84 1.36
CA ILE A 78 16.82 -7.12 2.02
C ILE A 78 16.69 -5.62 1.80
N GLY A 79 16.39 -5.21 0.56
CA GLY A 79 16.18 -3.81 0.20
C GLY A 79 15.04 -3.19 1.02
N SER A 80 13.90 -3.87 1.14
CA SER A 80 12.77 -3.42 1.96
C SER A 80 13.12 -3.34 3.45
N LEU A 81 13.88 -4.32 3.96
CA LEU A 81 14.34 -4.33 5.35
C LEU A 81 15.30 -3.16 5.65
N LEU A 82 16.01 -2.65 4.65
CA LEU A 82 16.83 -1.45 4.78
C LEU A 82 16.02 -0.15 4.58
N LEU A 83 15.16 -0.12 3.56
CA LEU A 83 14.39 1.05 3.17
C LEU A 83 13.33 1.44 4.20
N LEU A 84 12.55 0.47 4.70
CA LEU A 84 11.45 0.75 5.63
C LEU A 84 11.93 1.38 6.95
N PRO A 85 12.98 0.86 7.63
CA PRO A 85 13.52 1.51 8.82
C PRO A 85 14.14 2.87 8.52
N SER A 86 14.79 3.04 7.37
CA SER A 86 15.37 4.33 6.96
C SER A 86 14.28 5.39 6.77
N LEU A 87 13.19 5.06 6.06
CA LEU A 87 12.04 5.95 5.90
C LEU A 87 11.36 6.25 7.24
N TRP A 88 11.23 5.25 8.10
CA TRP A 88 10.68 5.46 9.43
C TRP A 88 11.55 6.41 10.25
N PHE A 89 12.87 6.22 10.23
CA PHE A 89 13.82 7.09 10.91
C PHE A 89 13.77 8.53 10.35
N LEU A 90 13.76 8.66 9.02
CA LEU A 90 13.60 9.94 8.32
C LEU A 90 12.33 10.66 8.80
N PHE A 91 11.17 10.00 8.72
CA PHE A 91 9.92 10.62 9.15
C PHE A 91 9.92 10.91 10.65
N ARG A 92 10.50 10.06 11.49
CA ARG A 92 10.60 10.33 12.93
C ARG A 92 11.44 11.58 13.21
N VAL A 93 12.61 11.71 12.59
CA VAL A 93 13.53 12.84 12.81
C VAL A 93 12.93 14.15 12.32
N PHE A 94 12.43 14.19 11.08
CA PHE A 94 11.93 15.43 10.48
C PHE A 94 10.54 15.84 10.97
N LYS A 95 9.66 14.87 11.29
CA LYS A 95 8.28 15.16 11.71
C LYS A 95 8.15 15.42 13.22
N SER A 96 9.14 15.01 14.02
CA SER A 96 9.19 15.30 15.46
C SER A 96 9.53 16.76 15.77
N ARG A 97 10.12 17.50 14.82
CA ARG A 97 10.40 18.94 14.95
C ARG A 97 9.34 19.73 14.18
N ASN A 98 8.12 19.81 14.70
CA ASN A 98 7.11 20.72 14.15
C ASN A 98 7.02 22.00 15.02
N PRO A 99 7.80 23.06 14.72
CA PRO A 99 7.75 24.33 15.46
C PRO A 99 6.41 25.07 15.34
N ALA A 100 5.51 24.64 14.44
CA ALA A 100 4.16 25.19 14.30
C ALA A 100 3.15 24.71 15.37
N ALA A 101 3.57 23.89 16.34
CA ALA A 101 2.73 23.46 17.46
C ALA A 101 2.88 24.33 18.73
N ILE A 102 3.67 25.41 18.66
CA ILE A 102 4.00 26.30 19.79
C ILE A 102 3.27 27.66 19.69
N TYR A 103 2.43 27.87 18.67
CA TYR A 103 1.59 29.08 18.56
C TYR A 103 0.10 28.74 18.63
#